data_AF-A0A484KE11-F1
#
_entry.id   AF-A0A484KE11-F1
#
_cell.length_a   1.000
_cell.length_b   1.000
_cell.length_c   1.000
_cell.angle_alpha   90.00
_cell.angle_beta   90.00
_cell.angle_gamma   90.00
#
_symmetry.space_group_name_H-M   'P 1'
#
loop_
_entity.id
_entity.type
_entity.pdbx_description
1 polymer ?
#
loop_
_entity_poly.entity_id
_entity_poly.type
_entity_poly.pdbx_seq_one_letter_code
_entity_poly.pdbx_strand_id
1 'polypeptide(L)'
;MEIDKCSANDAAQADAPNILLNLELPTNDLWFKKKKKLLEDIGFNPSGPVCLQSFATADQLKTALTVILQRARIINLDELELYFGGDNLNNLVGFNSSRNELEALRLVLAAIDEAIPSSEHATAVALLDLRQATVDLLCEFSIKIREDTRICAEKRIEKENSLLQWGESNEPNPTPWLSYTHPRLSPHSPYLP
;
A
#
# COMPACT_ATOMS: atom_id res chain seq x y z
N MET A 1 -2.49 22.00 13.53
CA MET A 1 -1.09 21.89 13.09
C MET A 1 -1.07 22.48 11.69
N GLU A 2 -0.78 23.79 11.63
CA GLU A 2 -0.71 24.53 10.38
C GLU A 2 0.63 24.19 9.72
N ILE A 3 0.59 23.84 8.44
CA ILE A 3 1.78 23.63 7.63
C ILE A 3 2.03 24.96 6.95
N ASP A 4 3.16 25.58 7.29
CA ASP A 4 3.47 26.95 6.93
C ASP A 4 3.49 27.15 5.41
N LYS A 5 2.74 28.17 5.01
CA LYS A 5 2.81 28.84 3.72
C LYS A 5 4.18 29.49 3.63
N CYS A 6 5.06 29.00 2.75
CA CYS A 6 6.34 29.67 2.47
C CYS A 6 6.09 31.11 1.96
N SER A 7 6.10 32.09 2.86
CA SER A 7 6.37 33.48 2.53
C SER A 7 7.85 33.72 2.77
N ALA A 8 8.53 34.15 1.71
CA ALA A 8 9.89 34.67 1.82
C ALA A 8 9.84 35.95 2.66
N ASN A 9 10.29 35.86 3.91
CA ASN A 9 11.09 36.84 4.65
C ASN A 9 11.04 36.49 6.14
N ASP A 10 12.13 35.92 6.65
CA ASP A 10 12.87 36.52 7.76
C ASP A 10 14.16 35.72 8.00
N ALA A 11 15.27 36.45 7.98
CA ALA A 11 16.62 35.92 8.07
C ALA A 11 17.01 35.65 9.54
N ALA A 12 17.27 34.39 9.88
CA ALA A 12 18.30 33.93 10.83
C ALA A 12 18.14 32.43 11.15
N GLN A 13 18.32 31.57 10.15
CA GLN A 13 18.68 30.16 10.36
C GLN A 13 19.57 29.81 9.17
N ALA A 14 20.77 29.30 9.41
CA ALA A 14 21.70 28.92 8.34
C ALA A 14 20.95 28.12 7.26
N ASP A 15 21.12 28.51 5.99
CA ASP A 15 20.50 27.92 4.79
C ASP A 15 20.81 26.42 4.70
N ALA A 16 20.11 25.60 5.48
CA ALA A 16 20.17 24.17 5.35
C ALA A 16 19.55 23.84 3.99
N PRO A 17 20.25 23.12 3.12
CA PRO A 17 19.78 22.89 1.76
C PRO A 17 18.48 22.08 1.81
N ASN A 18 17.43 22.62 1.20
CA ASN A 18 16.14 21.96 1.11
C ASN A 18 16.24 20.76 0.16
N ILE A 19 15.62 19.65 0.53
CA ILE A 19 15.54 18.46 -0.31
C ILE A 19 14.28 18.57 -1.16
N LEU A 20 14.42 18.44 -2.48
CA LEU A 20 13.32 18.44 -3.43
C LEU A 20 13.11 17.04 -3.99
N LEU A 21 11.93 16.46 -3.76
CA LEU A 21 11.56 15.15 -4.30
C LEU A 21 10.43 15.28 -5.31
N ASN A 22 10.60 14.68 -6.49
CA ASN A 22 9.57 14.68 -7.52
C ASN A 22 8.51 13.61 -7.24
N LEU A 23 7.35 14.04 -6.71
CA LEU A 23 6.20 13.20 -6.41
C LEU A 23 4.95 13.85 -7.00
N GLU A 24 5.00 14.18 -8.28
CA GLU A 24 3.92 14.84 -9.01
C GLU A 24 2.75 13.88 -9.27
N LEU A 25 1.53 14.41 -9.16
CA LEU A 25 0.33 13.68 -9.56
C LEU A 25 0.23 13.71 -11.10
N PRO A 26 0.22 12.56 -11.80
CA PRO A 26 0.17 12.53 -13.25
C PRO A 26 -1.11 13.20 -13.78
N THR A 27 -0.97 14.13 -14.72
CA THR A 27 -2.11 14.89 -15.28
C THR A 27 -3.08 14.03 -16.10
N ASN A 28 -2.62 12.87 -16.56
CA ASN A 28 -3.40 11.86 -17.25
C ASN A 28 -4.04 10.81 -16.31
N ASP A 29 -3.94 10.98 -14.99
CA ASP A 29 -4.57 10.09 -14.02
C ASP A 29 -6.12 10.16 -14.14
N LEU A 30 -6.76 8.99 -14.25
CA LEU A 30 -8.22 8.86 -14.37
C LEU A 30 -8.98 9.55 -13.22
N TRP A 31 -8.39 9.57 -12.04
CA TRP A 31 -8.92 10.12 -10.79
C TRP A 31 -8.24 11.43 -10.39
N PHE A 32 -7.55 12.08 -11.33
CA PHE A 32 -6.76 13.29 -11.09
C PHE A 32 -7.49 14.33 -10.24
N LYS A 33 -8.74 14.68 -10.59
CA LYS A 33 -9.51 15.70 -9.86
C LYS A 33 -9.70 15.37 -8.38
N LYS A 34 -9.99 14.10 -8.05
CA LYS A 34 -10.26 13.67 -6.68
C LYS A 34 -8.95 13.60 -5.88
N LYS A 35 -7.91 12.99 -6.45
CA LYS A 35 -6.57 12.91 -5.83
C LYS A 35 -5.96 14.29 -5.63
N LYS A 36 -6.11 15.18 -6.62
CA LYS A 36 -5.67 16.58 -6.54
C LYS A 36 -6.30 17.29 -5.34
N LYS A 37 -7.63 17.20 -5.20
CA LYS A 37 -8.34 17.79 -4.06
C LYS A 37 -7.83 17.24 -2.72
N LEU A 38 -7.62 15.92 -2.61
CA LEU A 38 -7.09 15.31 -1.40
C LEU A 38 -5.68 15.81 -1.04
N LEU A 39 -4.81 16.01 -2.05
CA LEU A 39 -3.49 16.60 -1.86
C LEU A 39 -3.58 18.06 -1.40
N GLU A 40 -4.49 18.84 -1.96
CA GLU A 40 -4.70 20.24 -1.58
C GLU A 40 -5.28 20.36 -0.16
N ASP A 41 -6.21 19.47 0.22
CA ASP A 41 -6.82 19.44 1.56
C ASP A 41 -5.79 19.16 2.68
N ILE A 42 -4.64 18.55 2.34
CA ILE A 42 -3.50 18.35 3.26
C ILE A 42 -2.38 19.35 3.10
N GLY A 43 -2.58 20.38 2.27
CA GLY A 43 -1.61 21.45 2.08
C GLY A 43 -0.47 21.10 1.11
N PHE A 44 -0.55 20.01 0.34
CA PHE A 44 0.42 19.75 -0.72
C PHE A 44 0.08 20.47 -2.02
N ASN A 45 1.12 20.92 -2.72
CA ASN A 45 1.01 21.30 -4.12
C ASN A 45 0.97 20.04 -5.00
N PRO A 46 -0.13 19.76 -5.73
CA PRO A 46 -0.30 18.56 -6.53
C PRO A 46 0.58 18.51 -7.78
N SER A 47 1.11 19.65 -8.23
CA SER A 47 1.81 19.81 -9.52
C SER A 47 3.27 20.21 -9.39
N GLY A 48 3.87 20.08 -8.20
CA GLY A 48 5.28 20.43 -7.98
C GLY A 48 5.97 19.49 -6.99
N PRO A 49 7.30 19.57 -6.88
CA PRO A 49 8.07 18.72 -5.98
C PRO A 49 7.66 18.91 -4.52
N VAL A 50 7.90 17.90 -3.70
CA VAL A 50 7.85 18.04 -2.24
C VAL A 50 9.12 18.73 -1.79
N CYS A 51 8.97 19.86 -1.09
CA CYS A 51 10.07 20.49 -0.40
C CYS A 51 10.14 19.97 1.04
N LEU A 52 11.28 19.39 1.39
CA LEU A 52 11.56 18.92 2.74
C LEU A 52 12.66 19.79 3.32
N GLN A 53 12.46 20.20 4.58
CA GLN A 53 13.54 20.74 5.36
C GLN A 53 14.56 19.64 5.63
N SER A 54 15.84 20.02 5.67
CA SER A 54 16.88 19.10 6.11
C SER A 54 16.57 18.58 7.51
N PHE A 55 16.81 17.29 7.73
CA PHE A 55 16.60 16.63 9.00
C PHE A 55 17.95 16.27 9.62
N ALA A 56 18.14 16.63 10.88
CA ALA A 56 19.33 16.33 11.67
C ALA A 56 19.08 15.30 12.76
N THR A 57 17.81 14.95 13.02
CA THR A 57 17.41 13.99 14.05
C THR A 57 16.53 12.88 13.47
N ALA A 58 16.50 11.74 14.16
CA ALA A 58 15.63 10.62 13.80
C ALA A 58 14.14 11.00 13.77
N ASP A 59 13.70 11.88 14.68
CA ASP A 59 12.30 12.35 14.71
C ASP A 59 11.96 13.23 13.50
N GLN A 60 12.90 14.08 13.07
CA GLN A 60 12.73 14.88 11.86
C GLN A 60 12.71 14.01 10.60
N LEU A 61 13.60 13.01 10.52
CA LEU A 61 13.61 12.03 9.45
C LEU A 61 12.29 11.26 9.37
N LYS A 62 11.79 10.78 10.51
CA LYS A 62 10.50 10.08 10.60
C LYS A 62 9.33 10.98 10.18
N THR A 63 9.37 12.25 10.57
CA THR A 63 8.35 13.24 10.18
C THR A 63 8.39 13.48 8.68
N ALA A 64 9.57 13.70 8.09
CA ALA A 64 9.76 13.86 6.66
C ALA A 64 9.23 12.63 5.89
N LEU A 65 9.61 11.42 6.31
CA LEU A 65 9.14 10.18 5.71
C LEU A 65 7.61 10.05 5.79
N THR A 66 7.00 10.42 6.92
CA THR A 66 5.54 10.38 7.10
C THR A 66 4.83 11.30 6.11
N VAL A 67 5.32 12.53 5.95
CA VAL A 67 4.77 13.54 5.02
C VAL A 67 4.85 13.04 3.58
N ILE A 68 6.02 12.54 3.18
CA ILE A 68 6.27 12.03 1.83
C ILE A 68 5.39 10.80 1.53
N LEU A 69 5.28 9.88 2.48
CA LEU A 69 4.44 8.68 2.33
C LEU A 69 2.97 9.03 2.24
N GLN A 70 2.47 9.98 3.03
CA GLN A 70 1.08 10.43 2.92
C GLN A 70 0.76 10.93 1.51
N ARG A 71 1.66 11.73 0.91
CA ARG A 71 1.52 12.17 -0.47
C ARG A 71 1.54 11.00 -1.45
N ALA A 72 2.52 10.12 -1.33
CA ALA A 72 2.67 8.96 -2.21
C ALA A 72 1.48 7.99 -2.16
N ARG A 73 0.87 7.82 -0.98
CA ARG A 73 -0.35 7.03 -0.80
C ARG A 73 -1.51 7.61 -1.61
N ILE A 74 -1.74 8.93 -1.51
CA ILE A 74 -2.83 9.59 -2.27
C ILE A 74 -2.63 9.47 -3.78
N ILE A 75 -1.40 9.64 -4.26
CA ILE A 75 -1.07 9.47 -5.69
C ILE A 75 -1.41 8.05 -6.16
N ASN A 76 -1.15 7.04 -5.34
CA ASN A 76 -1.35 5.63 -5.68
C ASN A 76 -2.73 5.06 -5.31
N LEU A 77 -3.70 5.89 -4.92
CA LEU A 77 -5.06 5.39 -4.66
C LEU A 77 -5.69 4.84 -5.94
N ASP A 78 -6.35 3.69 -5.83
CA ASP A 78 -7.21 3.17 -6.89
C ASP A 78 -8.69 3.54 -6.72
N GLU A 79 -9.49 3.08 -7.67
CA GLU A 79 -10.94 3.26 -7.66
C GLU A 79 -11.61 2.74 -6.38
N LEU A 80 -11.24 1.56 -5.90
CA LEU A 80 -11.87 0.95 -4.72
C LEU A 80 -11.48 1.72 -3.46
N GLU A 81 -10.22 2.07 -3.31
CA GLU A 81 -9.70 2.87 -2.19
C GLU A 81 -10.34 4.26 -2.16
N LEU A 82 -10.54 4.88 -3.32
CA LEU A 82 -11.26 6.15 -3.44
C LEU A 82 -12.76 6.01 -3.15
N TYR A 83 -13.36 4.88 -3.52
CA TYR A 83 -14.78 4.60 -3.28
C TYR A 83 -15.05 4.37 -1.80
N PHE A 84 -14.28 3.50 -1.14
CA PHE A 84 -14.46 3.14 0.26
C PHE A 84 -13.86 4.14 1.25
N GLY A 85 -12.77 4.82 0.88
CA GLY A 85 -12.14 5.86 1.70
C GLY A 85 -12.98 7.14 1.81
N GLY A 86 -13.95 7.33 0.91
CA GLY A 86 -14.75 8.55 0.83
C GLY A 86 -13.93 9.77 0.42
N ASP A 87 -14.45 10.96 0.70
CA ASP A 87 -13.82 12.25 0.33
C ASP A 87 -13.10 12.93 1.50
N ASN A 88 -12.99 12.24 2.63
CA ASN A 88 -12.44 12.76 3.88
C ASN A 88 -11.05 12.11 4.13
N LEU A 89 -10.08 12.94 4.48
CA LEU A 89 -8.71 12.52 4.74
C LEU A 89 -8.55 11.61 5.97
N ASN A 90 -9.25 11.90 7.07
CA ASN A 90 -9.24 11.10 8.29
C ASN A 90 -9.70 9.65 8.03
N ASN A 91 -10.56 9.45 7.04
CA ASN A 91 -10.93 8.12 6.60
C ASN A 91 -9.76 7.48 5.84
N LEU A 92 -9.16 8.16 4.86
CA LEU A 92 -8.05 7.63 4.05
C LEU A 92 -6.85 7.10 4.86
N VAL A 93 -6.52 7.73 5.99
CA VAL A 93 -5.39 7.32 6.85
C VAL A 93 -5.52 5.88 7.37
N GLY A 94 -6.73 5.31 7.39
CA GLY A 94 -6.99 3.93 7.82
C GLY A 94 -7.28 2.90 6.71
N PHE A 95 -7.39 3.32 5.43
CA PHE A 95 -7.87 2.46 4.33
C PHE A 95 -6.83 2.08 3.28
N ASN A 96 -5.54 2.40 3.49
CA ASN A 96 -4.52 2.02 2.50
C ASN A 96 -4.38 0.50 2.44
N SER A 97 -4.64 -0.07 1.26
CA SER A 97 -4.43 -1.50 1.04
C SER A 97 -2.95 -1.85 1.08
N SER A 98 -2.62 -3.14 1.24
CA SER A 98 -1.24 -3.59 1.13
C SER A 98 -0.59 -3.24 -0.21
N ARG A 99 -1.40 -3.13 -1.28
CA ARG A 99 -0.93 -2.70 -2.59
C ARG A 99 -0.57 -1.22 -2.59
N ASN A 100 -1.43 -0.36 -2.04
CA ASN A 100 -1.17 1.08 -2.00
C ASN A 100 0.06 1.41 -1.15
N GLU A 101 0.23 0.76 0.00
CA GLU A 101 1.41 0.96 0.84
C GLU A 101 2.71 0.58 0.10
N LEU A 102 2.70 -0.55 -0.62
CA LEU A 102 3.84 -0.99 -1.42
C LEU A 102 4.14 -0.03 -2.58
N GLU A 103 3.13 0.40 -3.34
CA GLU A 103 3.31 1.35 -4.44
C GLU A 103 3.76 2.74 -3.94
N ALA A 104 3.27 3.16 -2.78
CA ALA A 104 3.71 4.39 -2.14
C ALA A 104 5.20 4.33 -1.76
N LEU A 105 5.62 3.27 -1.06
CA LEU A 105 7.03 3.06 -0.70
C LEU A 105 7.93 2.99 -1.93
N ARG A 106 7.48 2.29 -2.99
CA ARG A 106 8.21 2.19 -4.26
C ARG A 106 8.36 3.55 -4.95
N LEU A 107 7.28 4.34 -4.99
CA LEU A 107 7.29 5.68 -5.57
C LEU A 107 8.25 6.61 -4.81
N VAL A 108 8.26 6.53 -3.48
CA VAL A 108 9.20 7.31 -2.63
C VAL A 108 10.65 6.91 -2.89
N LEU A 109 10.95 5.61 -2.94
CA LEU A 109 12.30 5.14 -3.28
C LEU A 109 12.76 5.63 -4.65
N ALA A 110 11.90 5.54 -5.66
CA ALA A 110 12.20 6.03 -7.01
C ALA A 110 12.50 7.53 -7.01
N ALA A 111 11.68 8.34 -6.34
CA ALA A 111 11.89 9.78 -6.25
C ALA A 111 13.22 10.15 -5.54
N ILE A 112 13.60 9.37 -4.51
CA ILE A 112 14.88 9.56 -3.81
C ILE A 112 16.05 9.17 -4.71
N ASP A 113 15.98 8.00 -5.35
CA ASP A 113 17.02 7.49 -6.24
C ASP A 113 17.26 8.43 -7.43
N GLU A 114 16.21 9.08 -7.94
CA GLU A 114 16.30 10.12 -8.98
C GLU A 114 16.94 11.43 -8.48
N ALA A 115 16.74 11.79 -7.21
CA ALA A 115 17.26 13.04 -6.64
C ALA A 115 18.74 12.99 -6.25
N ILE A 116 19.26 11.81 -5.87
CA ILE A 116 20.63 11.61 -5.38
C ILE A 116 21.70 12.12 -6.37
N PRO A 117 21.68 11.79 -7.68
CA PRO A 117 22.74 12.15 -8.61
C PRO A 117 22.92 13.66 -8.81
N SER A 118 21.83 14.43 -8.67
CA SER A 118 21.81 15.89 -8.84
C SER A 118 22.02 16.67 -7.54
N SER A 119 22.19 15.98 -6.42
CA SER A 119 22.21 16.59 -5.09
C SER A 119 23.61 17.03 -4.67
N GLU A 120 23.69 18.12 -3.89
CA GLU A 120 24.93 18.51 -3.21
C GLU A 120 25.30 17.48 -2.13
N HIS A 121 26.57 17.44 -1.71
CA HIS A 121 27.06 16.40 -0.80
C HIS A 121 26.26 16.29 0.51
N ALA A 122 25.91 17.42 1.14
CA ALA A 122 25.13 17.43 2.38
C ALA A 122 23.69 16.89 2.16
N THR A 123 23.05 17.26 1.05
CA THR A 123 21.73 16.71 0.66
C THR A 123 21.79 15.24 0.27
N ALA A 124 22.91 14.79 -0.32
CA ALA A 124 23.09 13.39 -0.69
C ALA A 124 23.11 12.48 0.55
N VAL A 125 23.78 12.90 1.62
CA VAL A 125 23.78 12.16 2.91
C VAL A 125 22.36 12.04 3.46
N ALA A 126 21.63 13.16 3.52
CA ALA A 126 20.24 13.14 3.99
C ALA A 126 19.34 12.25 3.10
N LEU A 127 19.49 12.31 1.78
CA LEU A 127 18.76 11.45 0.85
C LEU A 127 19.08 9.96 1.07
N LEU A 128 20.32 9.60 1.40
CA LEU A 128 20.70 8.22 1.74
C LEU A 128 20.07 7.76 3.05
N ASP A 129 20.01 8.61 4.07
CA ASP A 129 19.33 8.30 5.34
C ASP A 129 17.82 8.08 5.11
N LEU A 130 17.19 8.93 4.29
CA LEU A 130 15.79 8.79 3.91
C LEU A 130 15.55 7.53 3.09
N ARG A 131 16.45 7.21 2.15
CA ARG A 131 16.41 5.97 1.38
C ARG A 131 16.47 4.76 2.29
N GLN A 132 17.42 4.73 3.23
CA GLN A 132 17.58 3.62 4.16
C GLN A 132 16.34 3.45 5.03
N ALA A 133 15.82 4.52 5.61
CA ALA A 133 14.58 4.48 6.41
C ALA A 133 13.38 3.96 5.59
N THR A 134 13.30 4.32 4.31
CA THR A 134 12.24 3.81 3.40
C THR A 134 12.41 2.32 3.11
N VAL A 135 13.65 1.84 2.91
CA VAL A 135 13.96 0.42 2.73
C VAL A 135 13.65 -0.39 4.00
N ASP A 136 14.00 0.13 5.18
CA ASP A 136 13.72 -0.52 6.45
C ASP A 136 12.21 -0.69 6.64
N LEU A 137 11.44 0.38 6.38
CA LEU A 137 9.97 0.32 6.43
C LEU A 137 9.38 -0.67 5.42
N LEU A 138 9.94 -0.75 4.21
CA LEU A 138 9.53 -1.74 3.21
C LEU A 138 9.82 -3.18 3.66
N CYS A 139 10.97 -3.41 4.31
CA CYS A 139 11.33 -4.71 4.87
C CYS A 139 10.38 -5.12 5.99
N GLU A 140 10.12 -4.22 6.95
CA GLU A 140 9.15 -4.42 8.03
C GLU A 140 7.76 -4.74 7.48
N PHE A 141 7.32 -3.97 6.49
CA PHE A 141 6.02 -4.16 5.84
C PHE A 141 5.91 -5.52 5.14
N SER A 142 6.98 -5.96 4.47
CA SER A 142 7.04 -7.26 3.80
C SER A 142 6.97 -8.43 4.79
N ILE A 143 7.60 -8.29 5.96
CA ILE A 143 7.48 -9.28 7.04
C ILE A 143 6.03 -9.37 7.53
N LYS A 144 5.38 -8.21 7.71
CA LYS A 144 3.97 -8.14 8.15
C LYS A 144 3.03 -8.81 7.13
N ILE A 145 3.15 -8.50 5.84
CA ILE A 145 2.32 -9.13 4.79
C ILE A 145 2.49 -10.65 4.80
N ARG A 146 3.73 -11.13 4.94
CA ARG A 146 4.00 -12.57 4.98
C ARG A 146 3.30 -13.25 6.16
N GLU A 147 3.34 -12.62 7.34
CA GLU A 147 2.68 -13.13 8.54
C GLU A 147 1.15 -13.09 8.43
N ASP A 148 0.58 -11.99 7.93
CA ASP A 148 -0.87 -11.87 7.70
C ASP A 148 -1.36 -12.93 6.70
N THR A 149 -0.60 -13.17 5.63
CA THR A 149 -0.92 -14.19 4.63
C THR A 149 -0.88 -15.60 5.22
N ARG A 150 0.10 -15.89 6.10
CA ARG A 150 0.21 -17.16 6.81
C ARG A 150 -1.00 -17.41 7.72
N ILE A 151 -1.39 -16.42 8.52
CA ILE A 151 -2.55 -16.49 9.41
C ILE A 151 -3.85 -16.67 8.61
N CYS A 152 -4.00 -15.98 7.47
CA CYS A 152 -5.16 -16.13 6.60
C CYS A 152 -5.26 -17.53 5.99
N ALA A 153 -4.13 -18.14 5.61
CA ALA A 153 -4.12 -19.51 5.09
C ALA A 153 -4.55 -20.51 6.17
N GLU A 154 -4.00 -20.40 7.38
CA GLU A 154 -4.33 -21.27 8.51
C GLU A 154 -5.84 -21.18 8.86
N LYS A 155 -6.38 -19.96 9.02
CA LYS A 155 -7.80 -19.74 9.34
C LYS A 155 -8.75 -20.16 8.21
N ARG A 156 -8.35 -20.02 6.95
CA ARG A 156 -9.14 -20.48 5.81
C ARG A 156 -9.29 -21.99 5.85
N ILE A 157 -8.21 -22.72 6.11
CA ILE A 157 -8.22 -24.19 6.21
C ILE A 157 -9.18 -24.64 7.32
N GLU A 158 -9.13 -24.01 8.49
CA GLU A 158 -10.03 -24.34 9.61
C GLU A 158 -11.50 -24.09 9.28
N LYS A 159 -11.81 -22.95 8.66
CA LYS A 159 -13.18 -22.60 8.26
C LYS A 159 -13.70 -23.48 7.12
N GLU A 160 -12.87 -23.76 6.13
CA GLU A 160 -13.21 -24.69 5.04
C GLU A 160 -13.47 -26.09 5.58
N ASN A 161 -12.62 -26.59 6.50
CA ASN A 161 -12.85 -27.87 7.17
C ASN A 161 -14.13 -27.88 8.02
N SER A 162 -14.43 -26.79 8.72
CA SER A 162 -15.66 -26.65 9.51
C SER A 162 -16.90 -26.63 8.61
N LEU A 163 -16.83 -25.98 7.45
CA LEU A 163 -17.90 -25.99 6.45
C LEU A 163 -18.07 -27.37 5.80
N LEU A 164 -16.97 -28.08 5.54
CA LEU A 164 -17.00 -29.47 5.05
C LEU A 164 -17.66 -30.39 6.08
N GLN A 165 -17.24 -30.35 7.35
CA GLN A 165 -17.87 -31.12 8.43
C GLN A 165 -19.34 -30.78 8.61
N TRP A 166 -19.70 -29.50 8.52
CA TRP A 166 -21.10 -29.09 8.55
C TRP A 166 -21.87 -29.68 7.37
N GLY A 167 -21.30 -29.66 6.17
CA GLY A 167 -21.88 -30.28 4.97
C GLY A 167 -22.12 -31.78 5.18
N GLU A 168 -21.10 -32.52 5.60
CA GLU A 168 -21.18 -33.98 5.85
C GLU A 168 -22.20 -34.33 6.95
N SER A 169 -22.28 -33.52 8.01
CA SER A 169 -23.20 -33.76 9.12
C SER A 169 -24.66 -33.38 8.82
N ASN A 170 -24.88 -32.55 7.81
CA ASN A 170 -26.20 -32.06 7.42
C ASN A 170 -26.61 -32.53 6.01
N GLU A 171 -25.84 -33.41 5.37
CA GLU A 171 -26.30 -34.11 4.17
C GLU A 171 -27.54 -34.93 4.53
N PRO A 172 -28.68 -34.72 3.85
CA PRO A 172 -29.85 -35.56 4.04
C PRO A 172 -29.47 -36.98 3.65
N ASN A 173 -29.53 -37.90 4.62
CA ASN A 173 -29.39 -39.33 4.36
C ASN A 173 -30.26 -39.68 3.14
N PRO A 174 -29.69 -40.15 2.01
CA PRO A 174 -30.49 -40.44 0.84
C PRO A 174 -31.51 -41.50 1.25
N THR A 175 -32.77 -41.09 1.32
CA THR A 175 -33.87 -41.99 1.65
C THR A 175 -33.79 -43.24 0.76
N PRO A 176 -34.07 -44.46 1.28
CA PRO A 176 -33.80 -45.73 0.58
C PRO A 176 -34.55 -45.92 -0.76
N TRP A 177 -35.44 -45.00 -1.13
CA TRP A 177 -36.32 -45.10 -2.29
C TRP A 177 -35.69 -44.64 -3.61
N LEU A 178 -34.46 -44.14 -3.61
CA LEU A 178 -33.68 -43.90 -4.84
C LEU A 178 -32.67 -45.03 -5.10
N SER A 179 -33.15 -46.27 -5.01
CA SER A 179 -32.52 -47.42 -5.68
C SER A 179 -33.06 -47.55 -7.11
N TYR A 180 -32.87 -46.50 -7.93
CA TYR A 180 -32.94 -46.66 -9.39
C TYR A 180 -31.54 -46.84 -9.93
N THR A 181 -31.31 -48.08 -10.32
CA THR A 181 -30.12 -48.66 -10.92
C THR A 181 -29.57 -47.84 -12.09
N HIS A 182 -28.34 -47.35 -11.95
CA HIS A 182 -27.41 -47.29 -13.07
C HIS A 182 -26.37 -48.40 -12.87
N PRO A 183 -26.27 -49.38 -13.79
CA PRO A 183 -25.25 -50.40 -13.66
C PRO A 183 -23.88 -49.75 -13.85
N ARG A 184 -23.02 -49.88 -12.83
CA ARG A 184 -21.58 -49.70 -12.99
C ARG A 184 -21.11 -50.75 -13.99
N LEU A 185 -20.55 -50.32 -15.11
CA LEU A 185 -19.74 -51.19 -15.96
C LEU A 185 -18.50 -51.59 -15.15
N SER A 186 -18.51 -52.81 -14.60
CA SER A 186 -17.28 -53.47 -14.17
C SER A 186 -16.59 -54.09 -15.40
N PRO A 187 -15.26 -54.02 -15.51
CA PRO A 187 -14.50 -54.67 -16.55
C PRO A 187 -14.31 -56.15 -16.18
N HIS A 188 -14.65 -57.01 -17.14
CA HIS A 188 -14.13 -58.37 -17.38
C HIS A 188 -15.27 -59.28 -17.83
N SER A 189 -15.31 -59.54 -19.13
CA SER A 189 -15.92 -60.76 -19.68
C SER A 189 -14.86 -61.49 -20.49
N PRO A 190 -14.54 -62.76 -20.17
CA PRO A 190 -13.75 -63.64 -21.02
C PRO A 190 -14.69 -64.37 -21.98
N TYR A 191 -14.34 -64.50 -23.25
CA TYR A 191 -14.85 -65.60 -24.07
C TYR A 191 -13.76 -66.07 -25.06
N LEU A 192 -13.30 -67.28 -24.78
CA LEU A 192 -12.75 -68.27 -25.71
C LEU A 192 -13.76 -68.55 -26.85
N PRO A 193 -13.29 -69.12 -27.97
CA PRO A 193 -13.30 -70.57 -28.12
C PRO A 193 -11.93 -71.24 -28.01
#